data_AF-A0A8D8M0U9-F1
#
_entry.id   AF-A0A8D8M0U9-F1
#
_cell.length_a   1.000
_cell.length_b   1.000
_cell.length_c   1.000
_cell.angle_alpha   90.00
_cell.angle_beta   90.00
_cell.angle_gamma   90.00
#
_symmetry.space_group_name_H-M   'P 1'
#
loop_
_entity.id
_entity.type
_entity.pdbx_description
1 polymer ?
#
loop_
_entity_poly.entity_id
_entity_poly.type
_entity_poly.pdbx_seq_one_letter_code
_entity_poly.pdbx_strand_id
1 'polypeptide(L)'
;MENNSEDPNSNDKKVYTDEERSKLAEKLDGELDDFIAGLEKRSYTEGWPEDRWQEEMEKHPFFMTKFPGEGEEISPLVQGLQQLKYDPLENTPEELATTYKEEGNFNFKCKKYRNSIINYTEGLKIKCSDDDINAQLYNNRAAANFFLKNYR
;
A
#
# COMPACT_ATOMS: atom_id res chain seq x y z
N MET A 1 34.21 -54.73 -21.76
CA MET A 1 34.73 -53.76 -20.78
C MET A 1 34.80 -52.45 -21.51
N GLU A 2 34.06 -51.49 -20.95
CA GLU A 2 33.81 -50.15 -21.49
C GLU A 2 35.11 -49.40 -21.80
N ASN A 3 35.05 -48.50 -22.78
CA ASN A 3 35.78 -47.25 -22.70
C ASN A 3 34.86 -46.11 -23.18
N ASN A 4 34.38 -45.41 -22.15
CA ASN A 4 33.55 -44.20 -22.11
C ASN A 4 34.25 -43.03 -22.85
N SER A 5 33.58 -42.42 -23.83
CA SER A 5 32.90 -41.11 -23.78
C SER A 5 33.86 -39.90 -23.73
N GLU A 6 34.09 -39.30 -24.89
CA GLU A 6 34.66 -37.95 -25.00
C GLU A 6 33.52 -36.93 -25.02
N ASP A 7 33.43 -36.11 -23.96
CA ASP A 7 32.56 -34.92 -23.88
C ASP A 7 33.29 -33.70 -24.47
N PRO A 8 32.71 -32.94 -25.42
CA PRO A 8 33.38 -31.82 -26.10
C PRO A 8 33.09 -30.48 -25.40
N ASN A 9 33.35 -30.38 -24.10
CA ASN A 9 33.15 -29.12 -23.38
C ASN A 9 34.25 -28.85 -22.34
N SER A 10 35.51 -28.80 -22.79
CA SER A 10 36.57 -28.14 -22.00
C SER A 10 36.54 -26.64 -22.28
N ASN A 11 35.91 -25.91 -21.38
CA ASN A 11 35.82 -24.46 -21.42
C ASN A 11 37.18 -23.84 -21.02
N ASP A 12 38.12 -23.76 -21.98
CA ASP A 12 39.42 -23.09 -21.81
C ASP A 12 39.19 -21.59 -21.59
N LYS A 13 39.24 -21.15 -20.33
CA LYS A 13 39.17 -19.74 -19.98
C LYS A 13 40.46 -19.06 -20.43
N LYS A 14 40.39 -18.26 -21.49
CA LYS A 14 41.49 -17.40 -21.94
C LYS A 14 41.98 -16.52 -20.79
N VAL A 15 43.25 -16.68 -20.40
CA VAL A 15 43.88 -15.86 -19.35
C VAL A 15 44.34 -14.55 -19.99
N TYR A 16 43.67 -13.45 -19.64
CA TYR A 16 44.00 -12.12 -20.15
C TYR A 16 45.07 -11.44 -19.30
N THR A 17 46.06 -10.85 -19.99
CA THR A 17 47.05 -9.94 -19.40
C THR A 17 46.42 -8.59 -19.03
N ASP A 18 47.05 -7.81 -18.14
CA ASP A 18 46.49 -6.54 -17.64
C ASP A 18 46.31 -5.49 -18.75
N GLU A 19 47.21 -5.49 -19.74
CA GLU A 19 47.11 -4.61 -20.92
C GLU A 19 45.94 -5.00 -21.83
N GLU A 20 45.72 -6.29 -22.05
CA GLU A 20 44.58 -6.80 -22.83
C GLU A 20 43.25 -6.52 -22.12
N ARG A 21 43.22 -6.60 -20.78
CA ARG A 21 42.05 -6.24 -19.98
C ARG A 21 41.71 -4.76 -20.10
N SER A 22 42.72 -3.88 -20.05
CA SER A 22 42.50 -2.43 -20.19
C SER A 22 41.97 -2.06 -21.58
N LYS A 23 42.57 -2.62 -22.64
CA LYS A 23 42.08 -2.40 -24.02
C LYS A 23 40.68 -2.94 -24.23
N LEU A 24 40.35 -4.08 -23.61
CA LEU A 24 39.00 -4.64 -23.67
C LEU A 24 38.00 -3.76 -22.93
N ALA A 25 38.36 -3.22 -21.76
CA ALA A 25 37.51 -2.30 -21.01
C ALA A 25 37.22 -1.02 -21.80
N GLU A 26 38.25 -0.37 -22.36
CA GLU A 26 38.07 0.83 -23.19
C GLU A 26 37.17 0.57 -24.41
N LYS A 27 37.32 -0.60 -25.04
CA LYS A 27 36.46 -1.00 -26.16
C LYS A 27 35.01 -1.18 -25.71
N LEU A 28 34.79 -1.84 -24.57
CA LEU A 28 33.45 -2.08 -24.04
C LEU A 28 32.76 -0.77 -23.60
N ASP A 29 33.51 0.16 -23.02
CA ASP A 29 33.01 1.49 -22.66
C ASP A 29 32.55 2.26 -23.92
N GLY A 30 33.35 2.25 -25.00
CA GLY A 30 32.98 2.89 -26.26
C GLY A 30 31.76 2.24 -26.93
N GLU A 31 31.69 0.90 -26.96
CA GLU A 31 30.52 0.18 -27.48
C GLU A 31 29.25 0.45 -26.64
N LEU A 32 29.40 0.63 -25.33
CA LEU A 32 28.30 0.99 -24.43
C LEU A 32 27.78 2.41 -24.70
N ASP A 33 28.68 3.37 -24.91
CA ASP A 33 28.29 4.75 -25.23
C ASP A 33 27.54 4.84 -26.57
N ASP A 34 28.03 4.17 -27.61
CA ASP A 34 27.37 4.08 -28.91
C ASP A 34 25.99 3.42 -28.79
N PHE A 35 25.88 2.37 -27.96
CA PHE A 35 24.62 1.70 -27.69
C PHE A 35 23.63 2.62 -26.97
N ILE A 36 24.05 3.33 -25.91
CA ILE A 36 23.20 4.27 -25.16
C ILE A 36 22.76 5.43 -26.05
N ALA A 37 23.65 5.93 -26.91
CA ALA A 37 23.32 6.99 -27.87
C ALA A 37 22.27 6.54 -28.91
N GLY A 38 22.26 5.26 -29.27
CA GLY A 38 21.29 4.66 -30.19
C GLY A 38 19.93 4.33 -29.57
N LEU A 39 19.80 4.33 -28.23
CA LEU A 39 18.53 4.09 -27.56
C LEU A 39 17.56 5.27 -27.75
N GLU A 40 16.30 4.96 -27.96
CA GLU A 40 15.23 5.95 -27.99
C GLU A 40 15.12 6.63 -26.62
N LYS A 41 15.40 7.94 -26.56
CA LYS A 41 15.25 8.75 -25.34
C LYS A 41 13.76 8.95 -25.04
N ARG A 42 13.15 8.01 -24.32
CA ARG A 42 11.82 8.21 -23.74
C ARG A 42 11.98 8.90 -22.40
N SER A 43 11.45 10.11 -22.27
CA SER A 43 11.19 10.67 -20.95
C SER A 43 10.12 9.82 -20.27
N TYR A 44 10.27 9.55 -18.97
CA TYR A 44 9.25 8.86 -18.20
C TYR A 44 8.00 9.74 -18.09
N THR A 45 7.05 9.59 -19.02
CA THR A 45 5.84 10.42 -19.11
C THR A 45 4.67 9.87 -18.31
N GLU A 46 4.74 8.61 -17.87
CA GLU A 46 3.68 7.95 -17.10
C GLU A 46 3.77 8.20 -15.59
N GLY A 47 4.84 8.87 -15.15
CA GLY A 47 5.06 9.23 -13.75
C GLY A 47 4.35 10.51 -13.31
N TRP A 48 4.44 10.78 -12.02
CA TRP A 48 4.08 12.09 -11.51
C TRP A 48 5.05 13.17 -12.02
N PRO A 49 4.56 14.39 -12.29
CA PRO A 49 5.40 15.50 -12.68
C PRO A 49 6.49 15.78 -11.63
N GLU A 50 7.76 15.92 -12.05
CA GLU A 50 8.90 16.14 -11.13
C GLU A 50 8.81 17.47 -10.34
N ASP A 51 7.99 18.41 -10.79
CA ASP A 51 7.71 19.67 -10.10
C ASP A 51 6.62 19.54 -9.03
N ARG A 52 5.72 18.56 -9.15
CA ARG A 52 4.55 18.39 -8.26
C ARG A 52 4.40 16.99 -7.66
N TRP A 53 5.40 16.13 -7.79
CA TRP A 53 5.33 14.76 -7.29
C TRP A 53 5.06 14.66 -5.79
N GLN A 54 5.52 15.62 -5.00
CA GLN A 54 5.28 15.64 -3.55
C GLN A 54 3.78 15.78 -3.24
N GLU A 55 3.08 16.65 -3.97
CA GLU A 55 1.63 16.85 -3.80
C GLU A 55 0.85 15.61 -4.21
N GLU A 56 1.23 14.99 -5.34
CA GLU A 56 0.58 13.75 -5.81
C GLU A 56 0.88 12.55 -4.90
N MET A 57 2.09 12.49 -4.32
CA MET A 57 2.42 11.52 -3.28
C MET A 57 1.57 11.70 -2.03
N GLU A 58 1.42 12.93 -1.54
CA GLU A 58 0.65 13.19 -0.33
C GLU A 58 -0.84 12.83 -0.50
N LYS A 59 -1.38 12.93 -1.72
CA LYS A 59 -2.74 12.48 -2.07
C LYS A 59 -2.88 10.97 -2.20
N HIS A 60 -1.78 10.23 -2.37
CA HIS A 60 -1.82 8.80 -2.59
C HIS A 60 -2.05 8.06 -1.25
N PRO A 61 -3.02 7.13 -1.15
CA PRO A 61 -3.40 6.49 0.11
C PRO A 61 -2.26 5.73 0.81
N PHE A 62 -1.28 5.26 0.05
CA PHE A 62 -0.11 4.57 0.61
C PHE A 62 0.90 5.52 1.27
N PHE A 63 0.99 6.77 0.83
CA PHE A 63 1.99 7.74 1.28
C PHE A 63 1.39 8.91 2.07
N MET A 64 0.07 9.05 2.09
CA MET A 64 -0.62 10.09 2.85
C MET A 64 -0.25 10.01 4.34
N THR A 65 0.27 11.10 4.89
CA THR A 65 0.62 11.18 6.32
C THR A 65 -0.57 11.63 7.16
N LYS A 66 -1.50 12.36 6.54
CA LYS A 66 -2.72 12.86 7.16
C LYS A 66 -3.88 12.57 6.22
N PHE A 67 -5.03 12.27 6.81
CA PHE A 67 -6.26 12.19 6.05
C PHE A 67 -6.69 13.63 5.67
N PRO A 68 -7.16 13.87 4.42
CA PRO A 68 -7.60 15.19 3.97
C PRO A 68 -8.68 15.76 4.91
N GLY A 69 -8.65 17.08 5.12
CA GLY A 69 -9.57 17.79 6.00
C GLY A 69 -11.00 17.83 5.47
N GLU A 70 -11.96 18.21 6.32
CA GLU A 70 -13.36 18.42 5.89
C GLU A 70 -13.42 19.49 4.79
N GLY A 71 -13.73 19.07 3.56
CA GLY A 71 -13.85 19.93 2.37
C GLY A 71 -12.71 19.85 1.36
N GLU A 72 -11.65 19.10 1.64
CA GLU A 72 -10.57 18.83 0.67
C GLU A 72 -10.95 17.66 -0.27
N GLU A 73 -10.53 17.76 -1.53
CA GLU A 73 -10.82 16.73 -2.53
C GLU A 73 -10.09 15.42 -2.19
N ILE A 74 -10.87 14.35 -2.04
CA ILE A 74 -10.35 13.01 -1.80
C ILE A 74 -9.90 12.42 -3.15
N SER A 75 -8.67 11.92 -3.22
CA SER A 75 -8.16 11.26 -4.43
C SER A 75 -9.09 10.10 -4.85
N PRO A 76 -9.36 9.90 -6.15
CA PRO A 76 -10.21 8.81 -6.65
C PRO A 76 -9.81 7.44 -6.11
N LEU A 77 -8.52 7.21 -5.86
CA LEU A 77 -8.03 5.96 -5.31
C LEU A 77 -8.45 5.77 -3.84
N VAL A 78 -8.41 6.82 -3.02
CA VAL A 78 -8.90 6.77 -1.64
C VAL A 78 -10.41 6.56 -1.62
N GLN A 79 -11.14 7.21 -2.52
CA GLN A 79 -12.58 7.02 -2.67
C GLN A 79 -12.93 5.58 -3.04
N GLY A 80 -12.23 4.98 -4.01
CA GLY A 80 -12.41 3.58 -4.38
C GLY A 80 -12.14 2.63 -3.21
N LEU A 81 -11.08 2.87 -2.43
CA LEU A 81 -10.80 2.09 -1.22
C LEU A 81 -11.90 2.22 -0.16
N GLN A 82 -12.46 3.42 0.01
CA GLN A 82 -13.59 3.62 0.92
C GLN A 82 -14.84 2.86 0.47
N GLN A 83 -15.14 2.86 -0.83
CA GLN A 83 -16.24 2.07 -1.37
C GLN A 83 -16.03 0.58 -1.11
N LEU A 84 -14.86 0.04 -1.45
CA LEU A 84 -14.55 -1.37 -1.18
C LEU A 84 -14.70 -1.73 0.31
N LYS A 85 -14.32 -0.82 1.20
CA LYS A 85 -14.39 -1.05 2.66
C LYS A 85 -15.80 -0.95 3.24
N TYR A 86 -16.66 -0.08 2.70
CA TYR A 86 -17.94 0.28 3.34
C TYR A 86 -19.18 -0.03 2.51
N ASP A 87 -19.05 -0.42 1.25
CA ASP A 87 -20.20 -0.69 0.39
C ASP A 87 -20.98 -1.92 0.92
N PRO A 88 -22.29 -1.76 1.24
CA PRO A 88 -23.16 -2.87 1.62
C PRO A 88 -23.38 -3.93 0.56
N LEU A 89 -23.10 -3.65 -0.71
CA LEU A 89 -23.20 -4.63 -1.79
C LEU A 89 -21.98 -5.54 -1.88
N GLU A 90 -20.81 -5.04 -1.48
CA GLU A 90 -19.54 -5.77 -1.56
C GLU A 90 -19.17 -6.48 -0.25
N ASN A 91 -19.82 -6.13 0.87
CA ASN A 91 -19.51 -6.66 2.20
C ASN A 91 -20.76 -7.21 2.90
N THR A 92 -20.55 -8.24 3.72
CA THR A 92 -21.63 -8.74 4.59
C THR A 92 -21.94 -7.76 5.73
N PRO A 93 -23.17 -7.77 6.27
CA PRO A 93 -23.52 -6.96 7.45
C PRO A 93 -22.58 -7.20 8.65
N GLU A 94 -22.14 -8.44 8.84
CA GLU A 94 -21.23 -8.85 9.91
C GLU A 94 -19.82 -8.26 9.72
N GLU A 95 -19.28 -8.29 8.49
CA GLU A 95 -17.99 -7.69 8.15
C GLU A 95 -18.01 -6.17 8.30
N LEU A 96 -19.09 -5.51 7.86
CA LEU A 96 -19.25 -4.07 8.03
C LEU A 96 -19.33 -3.70 9.52
N ALA A 97 -20.14 -4.42 10.30
CA ALA A 97 -20.26 -4.17 11.74
C ALA A 97 -18.92 -4.39 12.47
N THR A 98 -18.16 -5.41 12.06
CA THR A 98 -16.81 -5.67 12.56
C THR A 98 -15.85 -4.55 12.19
N THR A 99 -15.90 -4.07 10.96
CA THR A 99 -15.08 -2.95 10.49
C THR A 99 -15.32 -1.71 11.34
N TYR A 100 -16.58 -1.31 11.55
CA TYR A 100 -16.92 -0.17 12.42
C TYR A 100 -16.50 -0.40 13.87
N LYS A 101 -16.62 -1.63 14.39
CA LYS A 101 -16.13 -2.00 15.73
C LYS A 101 -14.63 -1.77 15.85
N GLU A 102 -13.84 -2.22 14.88
CA GLU A 102 -12.38 -2.09 14.90
C GLU A 102 -11.94 -0.62 14.83
N GLU A 103 -12.58 0.18 13.97
CA GLU A 103 -12.29 1.61 13.91
C GLU A 103 -12.69 2.34 15.19
N GLY A 104 -13.84 1.98 15.77
CA GLY A 104 -14.27 2.50 17.06
C GLY A 104 -13.26 2.19 18.16
N ASN A 105 -12.71 0.96 18.17
CA ASN A 105 -11.67 0.52 19.11
C ASN A 105 -10.36 1.27 18.89
N PHE A 106 -9.96 1.51 17.65
CA PHE A 106 -8.78 2.32 17.33
C PHE A 106 -8.95 3.75 17.86
N ASN A 107 -10.07 4.41 17.56
CA ASN A 107 -10.38 5.75 18.06
C ASN A 107 -10.42 5.80 19.59
N PHE A 108 -10.95 4.76 20.23
CA PHE A 108 -10.96 4.62 21.68
C PHE A 108 -9.54 4.59 22.27
N LYS A 109 -8.63 3.80 21.69
CA LYS A 109 -7.21 3.75 22.08
C LYS A 109 -6.54 5.11 21.91
N CYS A 110 -6.90 5.86 20.88
CA CYS A 110 -6.44 7.23 20.66
C CYS A 110 -7.12 8.28 21.57
N LYS A 111 -7.98 7.87 22.51
CA LYS A 111 -8.78 8.75 23.39
C LYS A 111 -9.74 9.68 22.64
N LYS A 112 -10.04 9.39 21.37
CA LYS A 112 -11.02 10.09 20.54
C LYS A 112 -12.42 9.51 20.79
N TYR A 113 -12.92 9.65 22.02
CA TYR A 113 -14.15 8.97 22.45
C TYR A 113 -15.41 9.38 21.67
N ARG A 114 -15.49 10.63 21.19
CA ARG A 114 -16.61 11.09 20.34
C ARG A 114 -16.68 10.31 19.02
N ASN A 115 -15.55 10.19 18.33
CA ASN A 115 -15.46 9.42 17.08
C ASN A 115 -15.70 7.93 17.32
N SER A 116 -15.20 7.41 18.43
CA SER A 116 -15.46 6.03 18.85
C SER A 116 -16.97 5.76 19.00
N ILE A 117 -17.73 6.66 19.64
CA ILE A 117 -19.19 6.55 19.76
C ILE A 117 -19.88 6.56 18.40
N ILE A 118 -19.46 7.45 17.49
CA ILE A 118 -20.02 7.53 16.14
C ILE A 118 -19.82 6.19 15.43
N ASN A 119 -18.59 5.68 15.41
CA ASN A 119 -18.27 4.41 14.75
C ASN A 119 -19.06 3.23 15.33
N TYR A 120 -19.14 3.10 16.66
CA TYR A 120 -19.95 2.04 17.26
C TYR A 120 -21.45 2.19 16.95
N THR A 121 -21.94 3.43 16.81
CA THR A 121 -23.33 3.70 16.46
C THR A 121 -23.62 3.35 15.00
N GLU A 122 -22.72 3.65 14.07
CA GLU A 122 -22.83 3.22 12.67
C GLU A 122 -22.78 1.68 12.56
N GLY A 123 -21.89 1.03 13.32
CA GLY A 123 -21.85 -0.43 13.46
C GLY A 123 -23.20 -1.03 13.85
N LEU A 124 -23.86 -0.44 14.85
CA LEU A 124 -25.18 -0.89 15.31
C LEU A 124 -26.32 -0.62 14.32
N LYS A 125 -26.18 0.39 13.45
CA LYS A 125 -27.20 0.70 12.42
C LYS A 125 -27.24 -0.35 11.31
N ILE A 126 -26.14 -1.05 11.07
CA ILE A 126 -26.07 -2.13 10.07
C ILE A 126 -27.00 -3.29 10.45
N LYS A 127 -27.26 -3.48 11.75
CA LYS A 127 -28.11 -4.57 12.27
C LYS A 127 -27.64 -5.95 11.78
N CYS A 128 -26.37 -6.26 12.03
CA CYS A 128 -25.86 -7.62 11.79
C CYS A 128 -26.64 -8.63 12.63
N SER A 129 -26.75 -9.87 12.14
CA SER A 129 -27.52 -10.92 12.83
C SER A 129 -26.74 -11.53 14.00
N ASP A 130 -25.45 -11.23 14.10
CA ASP A 130 -24.56 -11.67 15.17
C ASP A 130 -24.78 -10.85 16.46
N ASP A 131 -25.41 -11.49 17.44
CA ASP A 131 -25.68 -10.92 18.75
C ASP A 131 -24.40 -10.63 19.56
N ASP A 132 -23.32 -11.38 19.36
CA ASP A 132 -22.06 -11.18 20.07
C ASP A 132 -21.36 -9.89 19.61
N ILE A 133 -21.38 -9.63 18.29
CA ILE A 133 -20.88 -8.36 17.73
C ILE A 133 -21.71 -7.19 18.24
N ASN A 134 -23.04 -7.32 18.21
CA ASN A 134 -23.95 -6.29 18.71
C ASN A 134 -23.72 -6.01 20.21
N ALA A 135 -23.59 -7.04 21.03
CA ALA A 135 -23.32 -6.91 22.46
C ALA A 135 -21.99 -6.18 22.73
N GLN A 136 -20.93 -6.53 21.99
CA GLN A 136 -19.63 -5.84 22.06
C GLN A 136 -19.75 -4.36 21.68
N LEU A 137 -20.46 -4.04 20.60
CA LEU A 137 -20.68 -2.67 20.15
C LEU A 137 -21.42 -1.83 21.20
N TYR A 138 -22.50 -2.38 21.79
CA TYR A 138 -23.22 -1.70 22.87
C TYR A 138 -22.34 -1.45 24.09
N ASN A 139 -21.57 -2.45 24.53
CA ASN A 139 -20.66 -2.32 25.68
C ASN A 139 -19.58 -1.26 25.43
N ASN A 140 -18.90 -1.34 24.29
CA ASN A 140 -17.82 -0.41 23.94
C ASN A 140 -18.36 1.02 23.79
N ARG A 141 -19.57 1.20 23.23
CA ARG A 141 -20.24 2.50 23.14
C ARG A 141 -20.60 3.06 24.52
N ALA A 142 -21.05 2.21 25.44
CA ALA A 142 -21.30 2.61 26.83
C ALA A 142 -20.00 3.03 27.53
N ALA A 143 -18.92 2.27 27.35
CA ALA A 143 -17.59 2.64 27.86
C ALA A 143 -17.13 4.00 27.31
N ALA A 144 -17.27 4.23 26.01
CA ALA A 144 -16.89 5.50 25.39
C ALA A 144 -17.70 6.69 25.95
N ASN A 145 -19.01 6.51 26.18
CA ASN A 145 -19.84 7.51 26.84
C ASN A 145 -19.43 7.75 28.30
N PHE A 146 -19.08 6.70 29.03
CA PHE A 146 -18.56 6.81 30.40
C PHE A 146 -17.29 7.67 30.45
N PHE A 147 -16.33 7.46 29.54
CA PHE A 147 -15.12 8.29 29.44
C PHE A 147 -15.40 9.75 29.06
N LEU A 148 -16.49 10.02 28.33
CA LEU A 148 -16.98 11.38 28.07
C LEU A 148 -17.79 11.98 29.22
N LYS A 149 -18.03 11.23 30.31
CA LYS A 149 -18.91 11.61 31.42
C LYS A 149 -20.37 11.80 31.01
N ASN A 150 -20.79 11.10 29.96
CA ASN A 150 -22.18 11.01 29.53
C ASN A 150 -22.82 9.81 30.23
N TYR A 151 -23.53 10.07 31.34
CA TYR A 151 -24.12 9.02 32.20
C TYR A 151 -25.63 8.82 32.00
N ARG A 152 -26.21 9.49 31.00
CA ARG A 152 -27.63 9.39 30.64
C ARG A 152 -27.78 8.46 29.45
#